data_AF-A0A7C1ECF6-F1
#
_entry.id   AF-A0A7C1ECF6-F1
#
_cell.length_a   1.000
_cell.length_b   1.000
_cell.length_c   1.000
_cell.angle_alpha   90.00
_cell.angle_beta   90.00
_cell.angle_gamma   90.00
#
_symmetry.space_group_name_H-M   'P 1'
#
loop_
_entity.id
_entity.type
_entity.pdbx_description
1 polymer ?
#
loop_
_entity_poly.entity_id
_entity_poly.type
_entity_poly.pdbx_seq_one_letter_code
_entity_poly.pdbx_strand_id
1 'polypeptide(L)'
;MLVSNVLSAAKFVNDDIKKDENRFELICAHNWQSALAGATMIHHSEEAAAKVADRIITVSYPLHDYLIMHGCAAEKLRVCWNTVDCDYYDPDTVDPKRLHEFRARYGIAPGGLSCCCLQPHRSRPRTCSTCFYIIPAGDDQTGILADSSDPADLAMHLRSLLDHPEQAEKLGRRGRMRVKAYQAWDEIAARTSWIYEEALAVANSCPHM
;
A
#
# COMPACT_ATOMS: atom_id res chain seq x y z
N MET A 1 12.79 8.23 -18.40
CA MET A 1 12.55 6.85 -17.91
C MET A 1 11.14 6.66 -17.31
N LEU A 2 10.17 7.55 -17.57
CA LEU A 2 8.77 7.50 -17.07
C LEU A 2 7.73 7.22 -18.16
N VAL A 3 8.20 7.04 -19.39
CA VAL A 3 7.39 6.79 -20.59
C VAL A 3 7.31 5.28 -20.87
N SER A 4 8.10 4.46 -20.18
CA SER A 4 8.28 3.06 -20.53
C SER A 4 7.01 2.24 -20.32
N ASN A 5 6.31 2.29 -19.18
CA ASN A 5 5.24 1.31 -18.96
C ASN A 5 3.95 1.62 -19.76
N VAL A 6 3.59 2.90 -19.93
CA VAL A 6 2.43 3.27 -20.75
C VAL A 6 2.75 3.14 -22.24
N LEU A 7 3.94 3.53 -22.71
CA LEU A 7 4.32 3.24 -24.09
C LEU A 7 4.61 1.76 -24.32
N SER A 8 5.07 1.00 -23.32
CA SER A 8 5.23 -0.45 -23.43
C SER A 8 3.87 -1.14 -23.45
N ALA A 9 2.90 -0.72 -22.64
CA ALA A 9 1.54 -1.22 -22.71
C ALA A 9 0.85 -0.80 -24.01
N ALA A 10 1.02 0.46 -24.45
CA ALA A 10 0.47 0.94 -25.71
C ALA A 10 1.18 0.33 -26.93
N LYS A 11 2.48 0.04 -26.84
CA LYS A 11 3.25 -0.67 -27.86
C LYS A 11 2.90 -2.15 -27.86
N PHE A 12 2.74 -2.78 -26.71
CA PHE A 12 2.19 -4.14 -26.57
C PHE A 12 0.80 -4.23 -27.20
N VAL A 13 -0.10 -3.29 -26.89
CA VAL A 13 -1.44 -3.23 -27.49
C VAL A 13 -1.37 -2.97 -29.00
N ASN A 14 -0.47 -2.11 -29.48
CA ASN A 14 -0.40 -1.77 -30.91
C ASN A 14 0.42 -2.73 -31.76
N ASP A 15 1.40 -3.43 -31.19
CA ASP A 15 2.25 -4.40 -31.89
C ASP A 15 1.71 -5.82 -31.66
N ASP A 16 1.54 -6.29 -30.42
CA ASP A 16 1.16 -7.69 -30.17
C ASP A 16 -0.32 -8.00 -30.46
N ILE A 17 -1.24 -7.07 -30.18
CA ILE A 17 -2.67 -7.31 -30.44
C ILE A 17 -3.02 -7.05 -31.91
N LYS A 18 -2.45 -6.00 -32.53
CA LYS A 18 -2.79 -5.62 -33.91
C LYS A 18 -1.94 -6.27 -35.00
N LYS A 19 -0.66 -6.57 -34.74
CA LYS A 19 0.22 -7.16 -35.78
C LYS A 19 0.33 -8.67 -35.66
N ASP A 20 0.37 -9.19 -34.43
CA ASP A 20 0.63 -10.62 -34.20
C ASP A 20 -0.66 -11.44 -33.90
N GLU A 21 -1.83 -10.80 -33.99
CA GLU A 21 -3.17 -11.41 -33.74
C GLU A 21 -3.30 -12.16 -32.40
N ASN A 22 -2.49 -11.81 -31.40
CA ASN A 22 -2.55 -12.47 -30.11
C ASN A 22 -3.81 -12.07 -29.35
N ARG A 23 -4.57 -13.07 -28.87
CA ARG A 23 -5.77 -12.89 -28.05
C ARG A 23 -5.41 -13.01 -26.57
N PHE A 24 -5.67 -11.95 -25.81
CA PHE A 24 -5.50 -11.94 -24.36
C PHE A 24 -6.85 -11.86 -23.67
N GLU A 25 -7.04 -12.66 -22.62
CA GLU A 25 -8.25 -12.60 -21.78
C GLU A 25 -8.16 -11.48 -20.73
N LEU A 26 -6.95 -11.18 -20.25
CA LEU A 26 -6.69 -10.15 -19.26
C LEU A 26 -5.34 -9.47 -19.51
N ILE A 27 -5.31 -8.14 -19.41
CA ILE A 27 -4.07 -7.36 -19.42
C ILE A 27 -3.98 -6.62 -18.09
N CYS A 28 -2.91 -6.87 -17.33
CA CYS A 28 -2.63 -6.16 -16.08
C CYS A 28 -1.38 -5.29 -16.23
N ALA A 29 -1.48 -4.02 -15.84
CA ALA A 29 -0.37 -3.08 -15.83
C ALA A 29 -0.13 -2.57 -14.40
N HIS A 30 1.07 -2.81 -13.85
CA HIS A 30 1.48 -2.32 -12.53
C HIS A 30 2.39 -1.08 -12.66
N ASN A 31 2.17 -0.06 -11.83
CA ASN A 31 3.00 1.14 -11.74
C ASN A 31 3.48 1.40 -10.28
N TRP A 32 4.75 1.13 -10.00
CA TRP A 32 5.35 1.47 -8.69
C TRP A 32 6.01 2.86 -8.65
N GLN A 33 6.17 3.57 -9.78
CA GLN A 33 6.93 4.83 -9.81
C GLN A 33 6.27 5.94 -10.65
N SER A 34 5.44 6.77 -10.01
CA SER A 34 5.09 8.10 -10.52
C SER A 34 4.96 9.20 -9.45
N ALA A 35 5.24 8.91 -8.17
CA ALA A 35 5.03 9.90 -7.10
C ALA A 35 6.07 11.04 -7.03
N LEU A 36 7.17 11.05 -7.82
CA LEU A 36 8.22 12.07 -7.65
C LEU A 36 8.82 12.72 -8.92
N ALA A 37 8.29 12.50 -10.13
CA ALA A 37 8.76 13.28 -11.28
C ALA A 37 7.71 13.41 -12.40
N GLY A 38 6.99 14.54 -12.43
CA GLY A 38 6.28 15.01 -13.63
C GLY A 38 4.75 14.93 -13.58
N ALA A 39 4.12 15.61 -12.61
CA ALA A 39 2.67 15.58 -12.39
C ALA A 39 1.83 15.76 -13.68
N THR A 40 2.15 16.71 -14.56
CA THR A 40 1.24 17.08 -15.66
C THR A 40 1.12 16.04 -16.79
N MET A 41 2.21 15.37 -17.19
CA MET A 41 2.18 14.35 -18.26
C MET A 41 1.68 12.99 -17.75
N ILE A 42 1.93 12.71 -16.48
CA ILE A 42 1.44 11.52 -15.78
C ILE A 42 -0.09 11.56 -15.70
N HIS A 43 -0.67 12.72 -15.37
CA HIS A 43 -2.13 12.86 -15.28
C HIS A 43 -2.87 12.50 -16.57
N HIS A 44 -2.40 12.96 -17.74
CA HIS A 44 -3.08 12.66 -19.01
C HIS A 44 -3.02 11.18 -19.37
N SER A 45 -1.89 10.52 -19.09
CA SER A 45 -1.72 9.09 -19.37
C SER A 45 -2.52 8.23 -18.39
N GLU A 46 -2.52 8.58 -17.10
CA GLU A 46 -3.31 7.92 -16.07
C GLU A 46 -4.82 8.10 -16.31
N GLU A 47 -5.25 9.28 -16.74
CA GLU A 47 -6.65 9.56 -17.10
C GLU A 47 -7.08 8.77 -18.34
N ALA A 48 -6.24 8.72 -19.38
CA ALA A 48 -6.52 7.92 -20.57
C ALA A 48 -6.59 6.42 -20.23
N ALA A 49 -5.65 5.92 -19.42
CA ALA A 49 -5.68 4.54 -18.92
C ALA A 49 -6.93 4.25 -18.09
N ALA A 50 -7.32 5.17 -17.19
CA ALA A 50 -8.52 5.03 -16.37
C ALA A 50 -9.82 5.02 -17.20
N LYS A 51 -9.86 5.75 -18.32
CA LYS A 51 -11.00 5.75 -19.24
C LYS A 51 -11.18 4.38 -19.92
N VAL A 52 -10.09 3.77 -20.37
CA VAL A 52 -10.14 2.49 -21.11
C VAL A 52 -10.16 1.26 -20.21
N ALA A 53 -9.66 1.34 -18.98
CA ALA A 53 -9.64 0.20 -18.06
C ALA A 53 -11.05 -0.20 -17.61
N ASP A 54 -11.33 -1.51 -17.61
CA ASP A 54 -12.57 -2.07 -17.04
C ASP A 54 -12.55 -2.06 -15.52
N ARG A 55 -11.37 -2.24 -14.93
CA ARG A 55 -11.11 -2.19 -13.49
C ARG A 55 -9.80 -1.49 -13.19
N ILE A 56 -9.77 -0.78 -12.08
CA ILE A 56 -8.61 -0.07 -11.56
C ILE A 56 -8.39 -0.51 -10.12
N ILE A 57 -7.22 -1.06 -9.83
CA ILE A 57 -6.84 -1.48 -8.49
C ILE A 57 -6.03 -0.38 -7.82
N THR A 58 -6.46 0.06 -6.65
CA THR A 58 -5.71 1.01 -5.82
C THR A 58 -5.22 0.33 -4.54
N VAL A 59 -4.02 0.71 -4.09
CA VAL A 59 -3.42 0.14 -2.88
C VAL A 59 -3.90 0.78 -1.59
N SER A 60 -4.82 1.75 -1.66
CA SER A 60 -5.32 2.45 -0.48
C SER A 60 -6.60 3.24 -0.77
N TYR A 61 -7.45 3.40 0.25
CA TYR A 61 -8.65 4.24 0.20
C TYR A 61 -8.34 5.72 -0.13
N PRO A 62 -7.27 6.34 0.40
CA PRO A 62 -6.94 7.71 0.00
C PRO A 62 -6.70 7.89 -1.50
N LEU A 63 -6.02 6.95 -2.15
CA LEU A 63 -5.82 6.99 -3.60
C LEU A 63 -7.14 6.71 -4.35
N HIS A 64 -7.93 5.75 -3.87
CA HIS A 64 -9.27 5.48 -4.39
C HIS A 64 -10.14 6.75 -4.40
N ASP A 65 -10.26 7.41 -3.25
CA ASP A 65 -11.10 8.60 -3.08
C ASP A 65 -10.55 9.78 -3.89
N TYR A 66 -9.22 9.90 -3.97
CA TYR A 66 -8.57 10.87 -4.84
C TYR A 66 -8.97 10.66 -6.31
N LEU A 67 -8.94 9.42 -6.82
CA LEU A 67 -9.30 9.15 -8.22
C LEU A 67 -10.78 9.43 -8.50
N ILE A 68 -11.68 9.08 -7.57
CA ILE A 68 -13.12 9.43 -7.69
C ILE A 68 -13.29 10.95 -7.77
N MET A 69 -12.63 11.69 -6.88
CA MET A 69 -12.70 13.15 -6.85
C MET A 69 -12.21 13.80 -8.16
N HIS A 70 -11.33 13.12 -8.90
CA HIS A 70 -10.80 13.58 -10.19
C HIS A 70 -11.52 12.96 -11.40
N GLY A 71 -12.73 12.43 -11.20
CA GLY A 71 -13.62 12.01 -12.30
C GLY A 71 -13.49 10.54 -12.71
N CYS A 72 -12.79 9.71 -11.94
CA CYS A 72 -12.80 8.27 -12.15
C CYS A 72 -14.13 7.66 -11.68
N ALA A 73 -14.72 6.79 -12.50
CA ALA A 73 -15.96 6.10 -12.18
C ALA A 73 -15.76 5.15 -10.99
N ALA A 74 -16.51 5.36 -9.90
CA ALA A 74 -16.36 4.63 -8.64
C ALA A 74 -16.56 3.12 -8.82
N GLU A 75 -17.44 2.70 -9.72
CA GLU A 75 -17.73 1.32 -10.05
C GLU A 75 -16.52 0.57 -10.64
N LYS A 76 -15.56 1.28 -11.26
CA LYS A 76 -14.32 0.70 -11.80
C LYS A 76 -13.26 0.47 -10.74
N LEU A 77 -13.32 1.18 -9.62
CA LEU A 77 -12.25 1.21 -8.62
C LEU A 77 -12.42 0.11 -7.57
N ARG A 78 -11.35 -0.64 -7.30
CA ARG A 78 -11.28 -1.62 -6.21
C ARG A 78 -10.04 -1.36 -5.38
N VAL A 79 -10.20 -1.31 -4.06
CA VAL A 79 -9.05 -1.27 -3.15
C VAL A 79 -8.54 -2.69 -2.94
N CYS A 80 -7.24 -2.89 -3.16
CA CYS A 80 -6.49 -4.09 -2.83
C CYS A 80 -5.13 -3.67 -2.29
N TRP A 81 -4.89 -3.91 -1.00
CA TRP A 81 -3.69 -3.44 -0.32
C TRP A 81 -2.43 -4.18 -0.80
N ASN A 82 -1.27 -3.56 -0.52
CA ASN A 82 0.00 -4.26 -0.70
C ASN A 82 0.14 -5.37 0.34
N THR A 83 0.68 -6.49 -0.11
CA THR A 83 0.98 -7.64 0.73
C THR A 83 2.14 -7.37 1.69
N VAL A 84 2.07 -8.01 2.85
CA VAL A 84 3.17 -8.14 3.80
C VAL A 84 3.50 -9.62 3.95
N ASP A 85 4.76 -9.96 3.67
CA ASP A 85 5.28 -11.29 3.97
C ASP A 85 5.40 -11.48 5.48
N CYS A 86 4.38 -12.10 6.07
CA CYS A 86 4.26 -12.24 7.51
C CYS A 86 5.31 -13.18 8.12
N ASP A 87 5.88 -14.06 7.31
CA ASP A 87 6.93 -15.00 7.72
C ASP A 87 8.30 -14.32 7.69
N TYR A 88 8.58 -13.55 6.63
CA TYR A 88 9.80 -12.73 6.54
C TYR A 88 9.87 -11.68 7.65
N TYR A 89 8.74 -11.06 8.01
CA TYR A 89 8.66 -10.05 9.07
C TYR A 89 8.24 -10.64 10.43
N ASP A 90 8.50 -11.92 10.69
CA ASP A 90 8.20 -12.52 12.00
C ASP A 90 9.25 -12.11 13.06
N PRO A 91 8.87 -11.35 14.11
CA PRO A 91 9.80 -10.95 15.16
C PRO A 91 10.44 -12.14 15.90
N ASP A 92 9.78 -13.30 15.95
CA ASP A 92 10.27 -14.49 16.65
C ASP A 92 11.40 -15.20 15.87
N THR A 93 11.60 -14.84 14.59
CA THR A 93 12.67 -15.39 13.73
C THR A 93 13.95 -14.56 13.76
N VAL A 94 13.97 -13.43 14.47
CA VAL A 94 15.10 -12.51 14.51
C VAL A 94 16.23 -13.09 15.36
N ASP A 95 17.43 -13.20 14.78
CA ASP A 95 18.64 -13.62 15.51
C ASP A 95 18.91 -12.68 16.71
N PRO A 96 18.87 -13.19 17.96
CA PRO A 96 19.09 -12.38 19.16
C PRO A 96 20.46 -11.69 19.18
N LYS A 97 21.49 -12.32 18.62
CA LYS A 97 22.84 -11.75 18.57
C LYS A 97 22.87 -10.54 17.64
N ARG A 98 22.33 -10.70 16.43
CA ARG A 98 22.19 -9.61 15.46
C ARG A 98 21.35 -8.46 16.00
N LEU A 99 20.25 -8.75 16.71
CA LEU A 99 19.42 -7.74 17.35
C LEU A 99 20.19 -6.97 18.43
N HIS A 100 20.96 -7.67 19.27
CA HIS A 100 21.79 -7.06 20.29
C HIS A 100 22.87 -6.15 19.69
N GLU A 101 23.61 -6.62 18.70
CA GLU A 101 24.65 -5.84 17.99
C GLU A 101 24.06 -4.59 17.31
N PHE A 102 22.89 -4.74 16.67
CA PHE A 102 22.17 -3.63 16.07
C PHE A 102 21.76 -2.58 17.10
N ARG A 103 21.16 -3.00 18.24
CA ARG A 103 20.79 -2.10 19.33
C ARG A 103 21.99 -1.39 19.93
N ALA A 104 23.09 -2.10 20.15
CA ALA A 104 24.34 -1.54 20.67
C ALA A 104 24.91 -0.44 19.76
N ARG A 105 24.83 -0.60 18.43
CA ARG A 105 25.26 0.43 17.46
C ARG A 105 24.55 1.79 17.65
N TYR A 106 23.32 1.77 18.14
CA TYR A 106 22.50 2.96 18.37
C TYR A 106 22.37 3.33 19.85
N GLY A 107 23.10 2.66 20.76
CA GLY A 107 23.03 2.93 22.20
C GLY A 107 21.69 2.55 22.85
N ILE A 108 20.94 1.62 22.26
CA ILE A 108 19.64 1.18 22.77
C ILE A 108 19.85 0.07 23.82
N ALA A 109 19.33 0.28 25.03
CA ALA A 109 19.47 -0.67 26.14
C ALA A 109 18.76 -2.02 25.85
N PRO A 110 19.24 -3.14 26.44
CA PRO A 110 18.52 -4.40 26.43
C PRO A 110 17.11 -4.23 27.02
N GLY A 111 16.06 -4.61 26.28
CA GLY A 111 14.66 -4.39 26.67
C GLY A 111 13.99 -3.12 26.09
N GLY A 112 14.74 -2.27 25.37
CA GLY A 112 14.15 -1.15 24.62
C GLY A 112 13.23 -1.59 23.46
N LEU A 113 12.37 -0.68 23.00
CA LEU A 113 11.41 -0.80 21.87
C LEU A 113 11.50 -2.13 21.09
N SER A 114 10.64 -3.09 21.45
CA SER A 114 10.55 -4.40 20.80
C SER A 114 9.66 -4.36 19.56
N CYS A 115 8.58 -3.59 19.62
CA CYS A 115 7.69 -3.36 18.49
C CYS A 115 6.97 -2.03 18.71
N CYS A 116 7.01 -1.12 17.75
CA CYS A 116 6.17 0.06 17.77
C CYS A 116 5.73 0.42 16.36
N CYS A 117 4.44 0.70 16.22
CA CYS A 117 3.89 1.32 15.03
C CYS A 117 3.78 2.83 15.26
N LEU A 118 4.92 3.53 15.22
CA LEU A 118 4.96 4.99 15.19
C LEU A 118 5.15 5.41 13.74
N GLN A 119 4.23 6.24 13.24
CA GLN A 119 4.36 6.74 11.89
C GLN A 119 4.22 8.26 11.83
N PRO A 120 5.24 8.97 11.28
CA PRO A 120 5.11 10.39 11.00
C PRO A 120 4.09 10.63 9.88
N HIS A 121 3.23 11.62 10.05
CA HIS A 121 2.12 11.97 9.17
C HIS A 121 2.08 13.47 8.88
N ARG A 122 1.83 13.90 7.64
CA ARG A 122 1.65 15.33 7.31
C ARG A 122 0.18 15.69 7.45
N SER A 123 -0.15 16.59 8.38
CA SER A 123 -1.29 17.54 8.53
C SER A 123 -2.67 17.35 7.84
N ARG A 124 -2.88 16.38 6.95
CA ARG A 124 -4.18 15.93 6.43
C ARG A 124 -4.38 14.46 6.79
N PRO A 125 -5.05 14.13 7.90
CA PRO A 125 -5.27 12.73 8.29
C PRO A 125 -5.88 11.96 7.11
N ARG A 126 -5.31 10.79 6.80
CA ARG A 126 -5.80 9.85 5.75
C ARG A 126 -5.47 10.20 4.29
N THR A 127 -4.28 10.73 3.99
CA THR A 127 -3.80 10.83 2.59
C THR A 127 -2.68 9.84 2.23
N CYS A 128 -2.10 9.16 3.23
CA CYS A 128 -1.00 8.20 3.05
C CYS A 128 -1.52 6.77 3.31
N SER A 129 -1.18 5.85 2.40
CA SER A 129 -1.52 4.43 2.51
C SER A 129 -1.06 3.84 3.84
N THR A 130 0.17 4.13 4.25
CA THR A 130 0.75 3.59 5.47
C THR A 130 0.03 4.11 6.72
N CYS A 131 -0.35 5.40 6.77
CA CYS A 131 -1.08 5.97 7.91
C CYS A 131 -2.50 5.40 8.05
N PHE A 132 -3.12 4.99 6.94
CA PHE A 132 -4.47 4.42 6.95
C PHE A 132 -4.52 3.04 7.62
N TYR A 133 -3.39 2.32 7.68
CA TYR A 133 -3.32 1.02 8.35
C TYR A 133 -3.23 1.12 9.87
N ILE A 134 -2.89 2.30 10.40
CA ILE A 134 -2.77 2.55 11.83
C ILE A 134 -4.12 3.01 12.37
N ILE A 135 -4.60 2.33 13.42
CA ILE A 135 -5.70 2.80 14.25
C ILE A 135 -5.06 3.60 15.39
N PRO A 136 -5.14 4.95 15.36
CA PRO A 136 -4.31 5.81 16.21
C PRO A 136 -4.83 5.94 17.64
N ALA A 137 -6.08 5.55 17.91
CA ALA A 137 -6.72 5.69 19.22
C ALA A 137 -7.89 4.70 19.38
N GLY A 138 -8.40 4.56 20.61
CA GLY A 138 -9.52 3.70 20.96
C GLY A 138 -9.13 2.27 21.32
N ASP A 139 -10.13 1.43 21.56
CA ASP A 139 -9.91 0.06 22.06
C ASP A 139 -9.10 -0.80 21.09
N ASP A 140 -9.22 -0.54 19.80
CA ASP A 140 -8.51 -1.24 18.71
C ASP A 140 -7.21 -0.55 18.29
N GLN A 141 -6.69 0.38 19.08
CA GLN A 141 -5.46 1.10 18.75
C GLN A 141 -4.32 0.13 18.39
N THR A 142 -3.72 0.34 17.22
CA THR A 142 -2.60 -0.47 16.68
C THR A 142 -1.29 0.31 16.60
N GLY A 143 -1.33 1.63 16.76
CA GLY A 143 -0.14 2.47 16.69
C GLY A 143 -0.42 3.91 17.03
N ILE A 144 0.58 4.76 16.81
CA ILE A 144 0.55 6.20 17.08
C ILE A 144 0.93 6.92 15.79
N LEU A 145 0.16 7.97 15.46
CA LEU A 145 0.50 8.88 14.36
C LEU A 145 1.10 10.14 14.96
N ALA A 146 2.37 10.40 14.65
CA ALA A 146 3.04 11.64 15.03
C ALA A 146 2.94 12.66 13.89
N ASP A 147 2.88 13.95 14.19
CA ASP A 147 2.96 15.00 13.19
C ASP A 147 4.39 15.07 12.63
N SER A 148 4.53 14.75 11.34
CA SER A 148 5.80 14.81 10.61
C SER A 148 6.36 16.22 10.44
N SER A 149 5.53 17.25 10.63
CA SER A 149 5.96 18.66 10.62
C SER A 149 6.40 19.15 11.99
N ASP A 150 6.18 18.37 13.05
CA ASP A 150 6.58 18.69 14.42
C ASP A 150 7.55 17.63 14.99
N PRO A 151 8.87 17.91 14.95
CA PRO A 151 9.86 17.03 15.57
C PRO A 151 9.67 16.83 17.08
N ALA A 152 9.06 17.80 17.79
CA ALA A 152 8.80 17.69 19.22
C ALA A 152 7.70 16.66 19.51
N ASP A 153 6.66 16.62 18.68
CA ASP A 153 5.59 15.61 18.75
C ASP A 153 6.12 14.20 18.52
N LEU A 154 6.94 14.02 17.47
CA LEU A 154 7.63 12.74 17.23
C LEU A 154 8.49 12.32 18.43
N ALA A 155 9.27 13.25 18.99
CA ALA A 155 10.14 12.96 20.12
C ALA A 155 9.37 12.67 21.42
N MET A 156 8.20 13.28 21.60
CA MET A 156 7.29 13.01 22.71
C MET A 156 6.75 11.58 22.61
N HIS A 157 6.23 11.19 21.45
CA HIS A 157 5.71 9.84 21.24
C HIS A 157 6.78 8.76 21.37
N LEU A 158 7.97 8.98 20.81
CA LEU A 158 9.11 8.07 20.99
C LEU A 158 9.47 7.88 22.46
N ARG A 159 9.54 8.97 23.23
CA ARG A 159 9.79 8.89 24.69
C ARG A 159 8.71 8.11 25.42
N SER A 160 7.44 8.42 25.15
CA SER A 160 6.32 7.70 25.76
C SER A 160 6.40 6.18 25.53
N LEU A 161 6.77 5.75 24.32
CA LEU A 161 6.91 4.33 23.99
C LEU A 161 8.14 3.67 24.62
N LEU A 162 9.23 4.43 24.80
CA LEU A 162 10.42 3.97 25.51
C LEU A 162 10.16 3.82 27.01
N ASP A 163 9.39 4.73 27.59
CA ASP A 163 9.04 4.73 29.00
C ASP A 163 7.98 3.67 29.35
N HIS A 164 7.20 3.20 28.36
CA HIS A 164 6.10 2.23 28.53
C HIS A 164 6.24 1.03 27.55
N PRO A 165 7.24 0.15 27.75
CA PRO A 165 7.54 -0.94 26.83
C PRO A 165 6.38 -1.94 26.66
N GLU A 166 5.57 -2.16 27.70
CA GLU A 166 4.38 -3.01 27.64
C GLU A 166 3.30 -2.45 26.71
N GLN A 167 3.14 -1.12 26.67
CA GLN A 167 2.23 -0.46 25.74
C GLN A 167 2.76 -0.60 24.30
N ALA A 168 4.05 -0.38 24.08
CA ALA A 168 4.66 -0.56 22.77
C ALA A 168 4.44 -1.99 22.24
N GLU A 169 4.70 -2.99 23.09
CA GLU A 169 4.48 -4.40 22.74
C GLU A 169 3.01 -4.71 22.43
N LYS A 170 2.07 -4.16 23.22
CA LYS A 170 0.62 -4.30 22.96
C LYS A 170 0.23 -3.71 21.60
N LEU A 171 0.71 -2.50 21.27
CA LEU A 171 0.46 -1.87 19.97
C LEU A 171 1.03 -2.71 18.84
N GLY A 172 2.28 -3.17 18.98
CA GLY A 172 2.95 -4.03 18.03
C GLY A 172 2.20 -5.34 17.74
N ARG A 173 1.76 -6.04 18.79
CA ARG A 173 0.93 -7.25 18.65
C ARG A 173 -0.36 -6.99 17.89
N ARG A 174 -1.06 -5.90 18.22
CA ARG A 174 -2.32 -5.52 17.55
C ARG A 174 -2.11 -5.14 16.09
N GLY A 175 -1.06 -4.37 15.80
CA GLY A 175 -0.63 -4.06 14.44
C GLY A 175 -0.36 -5.34 13.64
N ARG A 176 0.39 -6.30 14.21
CA ARG A 176 0.68 -7.59 13.55
C ARG A 176 -0.59 -8.41 13.30
N MET A 177 -1.50 -8.50 14.27
CA MET A 177 -2.78 -9.20 14.10
C MET A 177 -3.58 -8.61 12.94
N ARG A 178 -3.63 -7.29 12.83
CA ARG A 178 -4.29 -6.60 11.72
C ARG A 178 -3.61 -6.91 10.38
N VAL A 179 -2.29 -6.83 10.30
CA VAL A 179 -1.54 -7.16 9.08
C VAL A 179 -1.82 -8.59 8.63
N LYS A 180 -1.77 -9.57 9.54
CA LYS A 180 -2.07 -10.97 9.22
C LYS A 180 -3.50 -11.17 8.71
N ALA A 181 -4.47 -10.46 9.27
CA ALA A 181 -5.88 -10.60 8.91
C ALA A 181 -6.24 -9.98 7.56
N TYR A 182 -5.41 -9.08 7.03
CA TYR A 182 -5.82 -8.18 5.95
C TYR A 182 -4.80 -8.00 4.83
N GLN A 183 -3.52 -8.26 5.11
CA GLN A 183 -2.40 -8.01 4.20
C GLN A 183 -1.49 -9.24 4.05
N ALA A 184 -1.87 -10.39 4.61
CA ALA A 184 -1.18 -11.64 4.33
C ALA A 184 -1.31 -12.03 2.84
N TRP A 185 -0.39 -12.86 2.36
CA TRP A 185 -0.35 -13.31 0.97
C TRP A 185 -1.67 -13.90 0.51
N ASP A 186 -2.25 -14.81 1.30
CA ASP A 186 -3.50 -15.49 0.96
C ASP A 186 -4.66 -14.50 0.79
N GLU A 187 -4.75 -13.52 1.68
CA GLU A 187 -5.80 -12.49 1.65
C GLU A 187 -5.68 -11.58 0.42
N ILE A 188 -4.47 -11.10 0.14
CA ILE A 188 -4.24 -10.20 -1.00
C ILE A 188 -4.31 -10.95 -2.32
N ALA A 189 -3.84 -12.19 -2.38
CA ALA A 189 -3.95 -13.03 -3.58
C ALA A 189 -5.41 -13.36 -3.89
N ALA A 190 -6.20 -13.74 -2.88
CA ALA A 190 -7.64 -13.97 -3.03
C ALA A 190 -8.36 -12.69 -3.47
N ARG A 191 -8.04 -11.55 -2.86
CA ARG A 191 -8.63 -10.25 -3.23
C ARG A 191 -8.28 -9.85 -4.66
N THR A 192 -7.04 -10.02 -5.07
CA THR A 192 -6.58 -9.71 -6.44
C THR A 192 -7.26 -10.60 -7.46
N SER A 193 -7.33 -11.91 -7.19
CA SER A 193 -7.99 -12.89 -8.06
C SER A 193 -9.47 -12.57 -8.26
N TRP A 194 -10.18 -12.23 -7.17
CA TRP A 194 -11.57 -11.79 -7.24
C TRP A 194 -11.77 -10.55 -8.12
N ILE A 195 -10.84 -9.58 -8.09
CA ILE A 195 -10.93 -8.39 -8.96
C ILE A 195 -10.72 -8.77 -10.43
N TYR A 196 -9.82 -9.71 -10.72
CA TYR A 196 -9.60 -10.20 -12.09
C TYR A 196 -10.82 -10.94 -12.63
N GLU A 197 -11.44 -11.81 -11.83
CA GLU A 197 -12.69 -12.48 -12.18
C GLU A 197 -13.81 -11.47 -12.46
N GLU A 198 -13.89 -10.41 -11.66
CA GLU A 198 -14.86 -9.34 -11.87
C GLU A 198 -14.60 -8.57 -13.18
N ALA A 199 -13.34 -8.28 -13.50
CA ALA A 199 -12.96 -7.62 -14.74
C ALA A 199 -13.35 -8.47 -15.97
N LEU A 200 -13.08 -9.78 -15.92
CA LEU A 200 -13.44 -10.73 -16.96
C LEU A 200 -14.97 -10.81 -17.14
N ALA A 201 -15.73 -10.83 -16.04
CA ALA A 201 -17.19 -10.87 -16.10
C ALA A 201 -17.76 -9.62 -16.80
N VAL A 202 -17.22 -8.43 -16.52
CA VAL A 202 -17.63 -7.20 -17.19
C VAL A 202 -17.31 -7.24 -18.68
N ALA A 203 -16.08 -7.63 -19.05
CA ALA A 203 -15.68 -7.75 -20.45
C ALA A 203 -16.60 -8.71 -21.24
N ASN A 204 -16.97 -9.85 -20.64
CA ASN A 204 -17.84 -10.84 -21.26
C ASN A 204 -19.32 -10.43 -21.34
N SER A 205 -19.76 -9.50 -20.49
CA SER A 205 -21.14 -9.00 -20.48
C SER A 205 -21.40 -7.87 -21.48
N CYS A 206 -20.33 -7.31 -22.07
CA CYS A 206 -20.42 -6.28 -23.09
C CYS A 206 -20.43 -6.96 -24.48
N PRO A 207 -21.56 -7.01 -25.20
CA PRO A 207 -21.57 -7.56 -26.55
C PRO A 207 -20.63 -6.73 -27.41
N HIS A 208 -19.63 -7.38 -28.02
CA HIS A 208 -18.55 -6.75 -28.79
C HIS A 208 -19.05 -5.57 -29.63
N MET A 209 -18.40 -4.41 -29.42
CA MET A 209 -18.49 -3.24 -30.30
C MET A 209 -17.71 -3.51 -31.60
#